data_AF-A0A2M7A5L6-F1
#
_entry.id   AF-A0A2M7A5L6-F1
#
_cell.length_a   1.000
_cell.length_b   1.000
_cell.length_c   1.000
_cell.angle_alpha   90.00
_cell.angle_beta   90.00
_cell.angle_gamma   90.00
#
_symmetry.space_group_name_H-M   'P 1'
#
loop_
_entity.id
_entity.type
_entity.pdbx_description
1 polymer ?
#
loop_
_entity_poly.entity_id
_entity_poly.type
_entity_poly.pdbx_seq_one_letter_code
_entity_poly.pdbx_strand_id
1 'polypeptide(L)' 'MVVSNDSDLVVPIQIARRELGKKVGLLCPHKRPSVALLPEVSFIKHIRPGVLQASQFPDTLTDAKGTFHKPSTW' A
#
# COMPACT_ATOMS: atom_id res chain seq x y z
N MET A 1 -2.49 0.94 10.39
CA MET A 1 -1.58 1.43 9.33
C MET A 1 -2.19 1.05 7.99
N VAL A 2 -2.06 1.91 6.99
CA VAL A 2 -2.58 1.70 5.63
C VAL A 2 -1.41 1.69 4.65
N VAL A 3 -1.36 0.72 3.73
CA VAL A 3 -0.36 0.66 2.67
C VAL A 3 -0.99 1.15 1.38
N SER A 4 -0.76 2.41 1.01
CA SER A 4 -1.40 3.00 -0.17
C SER A 4 -0.72 4.29 -0.62
N ASN A 5 -1.01 4.70 -1.86
CA ASN A 5 -0.80 6.05 -2.37
C ASN A 5 -2.08 6.65 -2.98
N ASP A 6 -3.22 6.02 -2.73
CA ASP A 6 -4.50 6.34 -3.35
C ASP A 6 -5.21 7.47 -2.58
N SER A 7 -5.51 8.58 -3.27
CA SER A 7 -6.23 9.73 -2.70
C SER A 7 -7.66 9.41 -2.31
N ASP A 8 -8.27 8.35 -2.85
CA ASP A 8 -9.64 7.99 -2.53
C ASP A 8 -9.78 7.53 -1.07
N LEU A 9 -8.66 7.21 -0.41
CA LEU A 9 -8.62 6.81 1.00
C LEU A 9 -8.67 7.98 2.00
N VAL A 10 -8.81 9.23 1.55
CA VAL A 10 -8.88 10.40 2.45
C VAL A 10 -10.04 10.27 3.45
N VAL A 11 -11.25 10.02 2.95
CA VAL A 11 -12.46 9.93 3.78
C VAL A 11 -12.37 8.80 4.83
N PRO A 12 -12.03 7.55 4.47
CA PRO A 12 -11.94 6.48 5.47
C PRO A 12 -10.82 6.73 6.50
N ILE A 13 -9.69 7.35 6.12
CA ILE A 13 -8.63 7.72 7.06
C ILE A 13 -9.10 8.82 8.02
N GLN A 14 -9.83 9.80 7.50
CA GLN A 14 -10.39 10.88 8.30
C GLN A 14 -11.34 10.34 9.37
N ILE A 15 -12.26 9.44 9.02
CA ILE A 15 -13.19 8.80 9.97
C ILE A 15 -12.40 8.06 11.06
N ALA A 16 -11.45 7.20 10.65
CA ALA A 16 -10.64 6.42 11.58
C ALA A 16 -9.86 7.29 12.57
N ARG A 17 -9.36 8.45 12.12
CA ARG A 17 -8.59 9.35 12.98
C ARG A 17 -9.46 10.28 13.82
N ARG A 18 -10.40 10.98 13.21
CA ARG A 18 -11.15 12.08 13.84
C ARG A 18 -12.34 11.58 14.62
N GLU A 19 -13.08 10.60 14.08
CA GLU A 19 -14.29 10.07 14.74
C GLU A 19 -13.94 8.93 15.70
N LEU A 20 -13.05 8.03 15.28
CA LEU A 20 -12.67 6.86 16.08
C LEU A 20 -11.43 7.08 16.95
N GLY A 21 -10.80 8.26 16.85
CA GLY A 21 -9.64 8.64 17.66
C GLY A 21 -8.39 7.78 17.42
N LYS A 22 -8.28 7.06 16.30
CA LYS A 22 -7.16 6.14 16.04
C LYS A 22 -5.98 6.86 15.40
N LYS A 23 -4.77 6.45 15.76
CA LYS A 23 -3.56 6.86 15.03
C LYS A 23 -3.50 6.10 13.70
N VAL A 24 -3.38 6.82 12.59
CA VAL A 24 -3.30 6.22 11.26
C VAL A 24 -1.95 6.55 10.63
N GLY A 25 -1.11 5.54 10.45
CA GLY A 25 0.14 5.67 9.70
C GLY A 25 -0.02 5.25 8.25
N LEU A 26 0.58 5.99 7.33
CA LEU A 26 0.65 5.66 5.89
C LEU A 26 1.99 5.00 5.57
N LEU A 27 1.94 3.85 4.92
CA LEU A 27 3.09 3.19 4.35
C LEU A 27 3.02 3.35 2.82
N CYS A 28 3.81 4.29 2.27
CA CYS A 28 3.72 4.62 0.85
C CYS A 28 4.73 3.78 0.04
N PRO A 29 4.28 3.01 -0.97
CA PRO A 29 5.16 2.29 -1.88
C PRO A 29 5.89 3.23 -2.85
N HIS A 30 5.38 4.44 -3.04
CA HIS A 30 5.98 5.47 -3.89
C HIS A 30 6.86 6.44 -3.10
N LYS A 31 7.81 7.08 -3.79
CA LYS A 31 8.67 8.12 -3.20
C LYS A 31 7.88 9.37 -2.80
N ARG A 32 6.78 9.66 -3.50
CA ARG A 32 5.94 10.84 -3.27
C ARG A 32 4.56 10.39 -2.82
N PRO A 33 4.23 10.53 -1.52
CA PRO A 33 2.88 10.28 -1.04
C PRO A 33 1.90 11.31 -1.64
N SER A 34 0.65 10.87 -1.87
CA SER A 34 -0.42 11.75 -2.32
C SER A 34 -0.60 12.91 -1.34
N VAL A 35 -0.59 14.14 -1.88
CA VAL A 35 -0.71 15.38 -1.09
C VAL A 35 -2.01 15.40 -0.30
N ALA A 36 -3.09 14.82 -0.85
CA ALA A 36 -4.39 14.75 -0.20
C ALA A 36 -4.39 13.88 1.08
N LEU A 37 -3.48 12.90 1.17
CA LEU A 37 -3.39 12.00 2.35
C LEU A 37 -2.56 12.60 3.49
N LEU A 38 -1.65 13.53 3.19
CA LEU A 38 -0.72 14.10 4.18
C LEU A 38 -1.41 14.68 5.42
N PRO A 39 -2.50 15.47 5.28
CA PRO A 39 -3.14 16.10 6.44
C PRO A 39 -3.90 15.11 7.32
N GLU A 40 -4.28 13.95 6.79
CA GLU A 40 -5.15 12.99 7.48
C GLU A 40 -4.37 11.90 8.23
N VAL A 41 -3.07 11.73 7.94
CA VAL A 41 -2.24 10.67 8.54
C VAL A 41 -1.38 11.21 9.69
N SER A 42 -1.12 10.36 10.70
CA SER A 42 -0.32 10.71 11.87
C SER A 42 1.19 10.64 11.61
N PHE A 43 1.61 9.79 10.67
CA PHE A 43 3.00 9.67 10.23
C PHE A 43 3.06 8.92 8.90
N ILE A 44 4.18 9.06 8.19
CA ILE A 44 4.43 8.41 6.91
C ILE A 44 5.72 7.60 7.02
N LYS A 45 5.69 6.39 6.48
CA LYS A 45 6.89 5.57 6.25
C LYS A 45 6.94 5.19 4.78
N HIS A 46 8.16 5.14 4.23
CA HIS A 46 8.38 4.58 2.91
C HIS A 46 8.71 3.10 3.02
N ILE A 47 8.22 2.31 2.07
CA ILE A 47 8.58 0.91 1.97
C ILE A 47 10.00 0.81 1.41
N ARG A 48 10.84 -0.02 2.05
CA ARG A 48 12.19 -0.28 1.55
C ARG A 48 12.10 -1.15 0.28
N PRO A 49 12.88 -0.86 -0.78
CA PRO A 49 12.83 -1.64 -2.01
C PRO A 49 13.05 -3.15 -1.80
N GLY A 50 13.97 -3.53 -0.91
CA GLY A 50 14.27 -4.95 -0.66
C GLY A 50 13.09 -5.76 -0.12
N VAL A 51 12.22 -5.17 0.71
CA VAL A 51 11.04 -5.92 1.21
C VAL A 51 9.96 -6.06 0.15
N LEU A 52 9.85 -5.10 -0.80
CA LEU A 52 8.95 -5.23 -1.94
C LEU A 52 9.38 -6.36 -2.87
N GLN A 53 10.68 -6.45 -3.14
CA GLN A 53 11.24 -7.50 -4.01
C GLN A 53 11.04 -8.90 -3.40
N ALA A 54 11.28 -9.05 -2.10
CA ALA A 54 11.06 -10.32 -1.40
C ALA A 54 9.57 -10.72 -1.27
N SER A 55 8.65 -9.78 -1.49
CA SER A 55 7.20 -10.02 -1.39
C SER A 55 6.52 -10.23 -2.75
N GLN A 56 7.28 -10.35 -3.84
CA GLN A 56 6.73 -10.67 -5.16
C GLN A 56 6.37 -12.16 -5.23
N PHE A 57 5.34 -12.47 -6.02
CA PHE A 57 5.08 -13.86 -6.39
C PHE A 57 6.22 -14.40 -7.27
N PRO A 58 6.50 -15.72 -7.23
CA PRO A 58 7.39 -16.36 -8.18
C PRO A 58 6.91 -16.16 -9.63
N ASP A 59 7.82 -16.25 -10.59
CA ASP A 59 7.50 -16.10 -12.02
C ASP A 59 6.50 -17.14 -12.52
N THR A 60 6.41 -18.28 -11.83
CA THR A 60 5.51 -19.39 -12.14
C THR A 60 4.72 -19.76 -10.90
N LEU A 61 3.40 -19.86 -11.05
CA LEU A 61 2.48 -20.27 -9.99
C LEU A 61 1.60 -21.41 -10.50
N THR A 62 1.25 -22.33 -9.60
CA THR A 62 0.31 -23.41 -9.88
C THR A 62 -0.87 -23.31 -8.91
N ASP A 63 -2.08 -23.31 -9.44
CA ASP A 63 -3.32 -23.39 -8.67
C ASP A 63 -4.16 -24.61 -9.09
N ALA A 64 -5.41 -24.70 -8.60
CA ALA A 64 -6.32 -25.80 -8.92
C ALA A 64 -6.70 -25.90 -10.42
N LYS A 65 -6.43 -24.88 -11.23
CA LYS A 65 -6.75 -24.83 -12.67
C LYS A 65 -5.53 -25.11 -13.55
N GLY A 66 -4.31 -24.99 -13.02
CA GLY A 66 -3.08 -25.30 -13.74
C GLY A 66 -1.92 -24.37 -13.39
N THR A 67 -0.90 -24.37 -14.25
CA THR A 67 0.31 -23.55 -14.08
C THR A 67 0.27 -22.33 -15.00
N PHE A 68 0.60 -21.16 -14.48
CA PHE A 68 0.64 -19.90 -15.22
C PHE A 68 1.86 -19.05 -14.84
N HIS A 69 2.20 -18.11 -15.73
CA HIS A 69 3.40 -17.28 -15.61
C HIS A 69 3.05 -15.80 -15.52
N LYS A 70 3.87 -15.05 -14.78
CA LYS A 70 3.80 -13.58 -14.75
C LYS A 70 4.12 -13.03 -16.16
N PRO A 71 3.39 -12.03 -16.67
CA PRO A 71 3.76 -11.32 -17.89
C PRO A 71 5.15 -10.71 -17.79
N SER A 72 5.93 -10.80 -18.87
CA SER A 72 7.32 -10.33 -18.92
C SER A 72 7.48 -8.81 -18.75
N THR A 73 6.39 -8.05 -18.88
CA THR A 73 6.38 -6.58 -18.80
C THR A 73 5.93 -6.04 -17.44
N TRP A 74 5.64 -6.91 -16.47
CA TRP A 74 5.23 -6.53 -15.10
C TRP A 74 6.40 -6.38 -14.13
#